data_AF-A0A6P0U949-F1
#
_entry.id   AF-A0A6P0U949-F1
#
_cell.length_a   1.000
_cell.length_b   1.000
_cell.length_c   1.000
_cell.angle_alpha   90.00
_cell.angle_beta   90.00
_cell.angle_gamma   90.00
#
_symmetry.space_group_name_H-M   'P 1'
#
loop_
_entity.id
_entity.type
_entity.pdbx_description
1 polymer ?
#
loop_
_entity_poly.entity_id
_entity_poly.type
_entity_poly.pdbx_seq_one_letter_code
_entity_poly.pdbx_strand_id
1 'polypeptide(L)'
;MYTRDFEEQRWRADFEVVDLDPKKDYPDFLGEMFRLSCENKRAGIQFSLRDTIYNLTGFAECPNDGIISCRFNRNIFIIRNDSLKNLGFNENGKVHFRELNKEIQKIASSPYRFLYDREILGPALIHFYIEDQYPIELTKEILREIIVQFEEVNSEMGSDFFKYHILFEGYSMMDIPPPPPPIGGGL
;
A
#
# COMPACT_ATOMS: atom_id res chain seq x y z
N MET A 1 -7.17 17.06 -0.55
CA MET A 1 -6.93 16.09 -1.62
C MET A 1 -7.58 14.78 -1.23
N TYR A 2 -8.47 14.28 -2.07
CA TYR A 2 -9.17 13.01 -1.87
C TYR A 2 -8.77 12.05 -2.96
N THR A 3 -8.38 10.83 -2.61
CA THR A 3 -8.30 9.76 -3.61
C THR A 3 -9.72 9.38 -4.04
N ARG A 4 -9.84 8.90 -5.28
CA ARG A 4 -11.14 8.49 -5.82
C ARG A 4 -11.83 7.41 -4.97
N ASP A 5 -11.09 6.41 -4.52
CA ASP A 5 -11.64 5.32 -3.69
C ASP A 5 -12.19 5.83 -2.35
N PHE A 6 -11.60 6.89 -1.79
CA PHE A 6 -12.14 7.53 -0.58
C PHE A 6 -13.51 8.16 -0.85
N GLU A 7 -13.65 8.92 -1.94
CA GLU A 7 -14.93 9.55 -2.31
C GLU A 7 -16.03 8.51 -2.61
N GLU A 8 -15.65 7.36 -3.18
CA GLU A 8 -16.57 6.26 -3.44
C GLU A 8 -17.03 5.54 -2.16
N GLN A 9 -16.16 5.45 -1.15
CA GLN A 9 -16.45 4.68 0.07
C GLN A 9 -17.03 5.49 1.23
N ARG A 10 -16.79 6.81 1.30
CA ARG A 10 -17.18 7.68 2.43
C ARG A 10 -18.67 7.69 2.80
N TRP A 11 -19.54 7.23 1.91
CA TRP A 11 -21.00 7.21 2.12
C TRP A 11 -21.51 5.88 2.66
N ARG A 12 -20.63 4.89 2.83
CA ARG A 12 -21.03 3.57 3.32
C ARG A 12 -21.19 3.58 4.84
N ALA A 13 -22.12 2.75 5.33
CA ALA A 13 -22.39 2.64 6.76
C ALA A 13 -21.26 1.96 7.56
N ASP A 14 -20.43 1.16 6.88
CA ASP A 14 -19.26 0.47 7.45
C ASP A 14 -17.96 1.29 7.30
N PHE A 15 -18.02 2.56 6.89
CA PHE A 15 -16.85 3.40 6.67
C PHE A 15 -16.55 4.30 7.88
N GLU A 16 -15.32 4.24 8.37
CA GLU A 16 -14.83 5.07 9.48
C GLU A 16 -13.51 5.73 9.10
N VAL A 17 -13.34 7.01 9.46
CA VAL A 17 -12.13 7.78 9.15
C VAL A 17 -11.20 7.78 10.35
N VAL A 18 -9.96 7.32 10.13
CA VAL A 18 -8.85 7.40 11.08
C VAL A 18 -8.03 8.65 10.76
N ASP A 19 -7.91 9.55 11.73
CA ASP A 19 -7.07 10.74 11.63
C ASP A 19 -5.65 10.44 12.16
N LEU A 20 -4.61 10.70 11.35
CA LEU A 20 -3.20 10.55 11.77
C LEU A 20 -2.66 11.80 12.47
N ASP A 21 -3.35 12.94 12.42
CA ASP A 21 -2.88 14.17 13.07
C ASP A 21 -2.70 14.05 14.59
N PRO A 22 -3.58 13.38 15.35
CA PRO A 22 -3.37 13.18 16.79
C PRO A 22 -2.47 11.98 17.13
N LYS A 23 -2.05 11.18 16.13
CA LYS A 23 -1.31 9.93 16.36
C LYS A 23 0.16 10.21 16.67
N LYS A 24 0.73 9.42 17.58
CA LYS A 24 2.14 9.59 17.98
C LYS A 24 3.11 8.95 17.00
N ASP A 25 2.83 7.72 16.61
CA ASP A 25 3.70 6.85 15.83
C ASP A 25 2.87 5.86 15.01
N TYR A 26 3.56 5.08 14.17
CA TYR A 26 2.91 4.08 13.32
C TYR A 26 2.16 2.99 14.11
N PRO A 27 2.68 2.44 15.23
CA PRO A 27 1.93 1.49 16.06
C PRO A 27 0.59 2.02 16.61
N ASP A 28 0.53 3.27 17.08
CA ASP A 28 -0.72 3.89 17.55
C ASP A 28 -1.75 4.03 16.42
N PHE A 29 -1.29 4.36 15.21
CA PHE A 29 -2.14 4.34 14.02
C PHE A 29 -2.60 2.92 13.65
N LEU A 30 -1.67 1.97 13.60
CA LEU A 30 -1.94 0.59 13.20
C LEU A 30 -2.89 -0.12 14.17
N GLY A 31 -2.80 0.15 15.47
CA GLY A 31 -3.73 -0.38 16.48
C GLY A 31 -5.19 0.00 16.19
N GLU A 32 -5.42 1.23 15.71
CA GLU A 32 -6.74 1.69 15.30
C GLU A 32 -7.22 0.99 14.02
N MET A 33 -6.32 0.81 13.06
CA MET A 33 -6.62 0.06 11.83
C MET A 33 -6.97 -1.40 12.11
N PHE A 34 -6.28 -2.04 13.07
CA PHE A 34 -6.62 -3.40 13.52
C PHE A 34 -7.99 -3.46 14.18
N ARG A 35 -8.31 -2.49 15.06
CA ARG A 35 -9.63 -2.39 15.70
C ARG A 35 -10.74 -2.34 14.63
N LEU A 36 -10.60 -1.45 13.66
CA LEU A 36 -11.56 -1.31 12.56
C LEU A 36 -11.70 -2.58 11.73
N SER A 37 -10.59 -3.23 11.38
CA SER A 37 -10.64 -4.48 10.62
C SER A 37 -11.37 -5.58 11.39
N CYS A 38 -11.13 -5.73 12.69
CA CYS A 38 -11.81 -6.74 13.52
C CYS A 38 -13.30 -6.42 13.72
N GLU A 39 -13.71 -5.16 13.58
CA GLU A 39 -15.11 -4.73 13.57
C GLU A 39 -15.77 -4.86 12.18
N ASN A 40 -15.07 -5.41 11.18
CA ASN A 40 -15.50 -5.48 9.77
C ASN A 40 -15.79 -4.10 9.16
N LYS A 41 -15.04 -3.08 9.56
CA LYS A 41 -15.16 -1.72 9.04
C LYS A 41 -14.12 -1.45 7.96
N ARG A 42 -14.48 -0.56 7.04
CA ARG A 42 -13.59 0.04 6.04
C ARG A 42 -12.97 1.29 6.63
N ALA A 43 -11.66 1.43 6.45
CA ALA A 43 -10.93 2.56 6.98
C ALA A 43 -10.65 3.60 5.87
N GLY A 44 -11.18 4.80 6.07
CA GLY A 44 -10.62 6.01 5.51
C GLY A 44 -9.44 6.48 6.37
N ILE A 45 -8.45 7.08 5.75
CA ILE A 45 -7.29 7.67 6.41
C ILE A 45 -7.28 9.15 6.05
N GLN A 46 -7.20 10.02 7.06
CA GLN A 46 -7.08 11.45 6.90
C GLN A 46 -5.83 11.97 7.62
N PHE A 47 -5.15 12.94 7.03
CA PHE A 47 -4.04 13.63 7.69
C PHE A 47 -3.72 14.98 7.05
N SER A 48 -3.13 15.88 7.81
CA SER A 48 -2.64 17.17 7.32
C SER A 48 -1.12 17.12 7.12
N LEU A 49 -0.66 17.62 5.97
CA LEU A 49 0.76 17.77 5.69
C LEU A 49 0.99 18.98 4.77
N ARG A 50 1.83 19.94 5.21
CA ARG A 50 2.17 21.18 4.46
C ARG A 50 0.91 21.89 3.95
N ASP A 51 0.01 22.21 4.87
CA ASP A 51 -1.27 22.93 4.64
C ASP A 51 -2.25 22.23 3.69
N THR A 52 -2.02 20.95 3.39
CA THR A 52 -2.91 20.13 2.57
C THR A 52 -3.47 18.99 3.41
N ILE A 53 -4.78 18.82 3.41
CA ILE A 53 -5.45 17.65 4.00
C ILE A 53 -5.48 16.55 2.94
N TYR A 54 -4.95 15.39 3.25
CA TYR A 54 -4.96 14.21 2.39
C TYR A 54 -5.95 13.19 2.93
N ASN A 55 -6.65 12.54 2.01
CA ASN A 55 -7.64 11.52 2.33
C ASN A 55 -7.45 10.34 1.38
N LEU A 56 -7.25 9.15 1.93
CA LEU A 56 -7.10 7.91 1.18
C LEU A 56 -7.79 6.75 1.89
N THR A 57 -7.88 5.61 1.24
CA THR A 57 -8.36 4.36 1.85
C THR A 57 -7.21 3.39 2.06
N GLY A 58 -7.41 2.48 3.00
CA GLY A 58 -6.49 1.38 3.25
C GLY A 58 -7.10 0.43 4.27
N PHE A 59 -6.39 -0.65 4.55
CA PHE A 59 -6.86 -1.65 5.50
C PHE A 59 -5.67 -2.29 6.20
N ALA A 60 -5.94 -2.87 7.36
CA ALA A 60 -5.06 -3.83 8.01
C ALA A 60 -5.80 -5.18 8.06
N GLU A 61 -5.08 -6.26 8.33
CA GLU A 61 -5.72 -7.56 8.61
C GLU A 61 -6.00 -7.66 10.10
N CYS A 62 -7.17 -8.19 10.50
CA CYS A 62 -7.48 -8.39 11.90
C CYS A 62 -6.49 -9.42 12.48
N PRO A 63 -5.69 -9.07 13.50
CA PRO A 63 -4.65 -9.97 14.02
C PRO A 63 -5.21 -11.25 14.65
N ASN A 64 -6.50 -11.28 14.98
CA ASN A 64 -7.18 -12.46 15.55
C ASN A 64 -7.75 -13.39 14.48
N ASP A 65 -7.88 -12.94 13.23
CA ASP A 65 -8.32 -13.77 12.13
C ASP A 65 -7.10 -14.52 11.62
N GLY A 66 -7.00 -15.82 11.93
CA GLY A 66 -5.95 -16.72 11.43
C GLY A 66 -5.99 -16.98 9.91
N ILE A 67 -6.56 -16.05 9.14
CA ILE A 67 -6.76 -16.14 7.69
C ILE A 67 -5.56 -15.49 7.01
N ILE A 68 -4.75 -16.30 6.33
CA ILE A 68 -3.69 -15.81 5.44
C ILE A 68 -4.33 -15.48 4.09
N SER A 69 -4.46 -14.19 3.78
CA SER A 69 -5.00 -13.72 2.50
C SER A 69 -3.96 -13.85 1.39
N CYS A 70 -3.97 -14.94 0.62
CA CYS A 70 -3.12 -15.05 -0.58
C CYS A 70 -3.65 -14.16 -1.72
N ARG A 71 -3.03 -13.00 -1.91
CA ARG A 71 -3.42 -12.01 -2.93
C ARG A 71 -2.66 -12.23 -4.24
N PHE A 72 -2.99 -13.31 -4.95
CA PHE A 72 -2.41 -13.62 -6.25
C PHE A 72 -2.79 -12.57 -7.33
N ASN A 73 -1.96 -12.42 -8.36
CA ASN A 73 -2.18 -11.58 -9.55
C ASN A 73 -2.28 -10.06 -9.32
N ARG A 74 -1.58 -9.51 -8.34
CA ARG A 74 -1.47 -8.05 -8.14
C ARG A 74 -0.06 -7.56 -8.39
N ASN A 75 0.07 -6.28 -8.74
CA ASN A 75 1.35 -5.58 -8.75
C ASN A 75 1.76 -5.31 -7.29
N ILE A 76 2.74 -6.05 -6.78
CA ILE A 76 3.12 -5.96 -5.36
C ILE A 76 4.28 -4.99 -5.17
N PHE A 77 4.01 -3.93 -4.39
CA PHE A 77 5.02 -3.05 -3.83
C PHE A 77 5.13 -3.30 -2.33
N ILE A 78 6.35 -3.29 -1.81
CA ILE A 78 6.61 -3.34 -0.37
C ILE A 78 7.35 -2.06 -0.02
N ILE A 79 6.80 -1.30 0.93
CA ILE A 79 7.38 -0.09 1.49
C ILE A 79 7.68 -0.34 2.95
N ARG A 80 8.95 -0.15 3.32
CA ARG A 80 9.44 -0.18 4.71
C ARG A 80 10.25 1.07 4.97
N ASN A 81 9.79 1.92 5.89
CA ASN A 81 10.42 3.21 6.16
C ASN A 81 10.60 3.97 4.82
N ASP A 82 11.83 4.35 4.47
CA ASP A 82 12.17 5.02 3.21
C ASP A 82 12.40 4.06 2.02
N SER A 83 12.38 2.75 2.25
CA SER A 83 12.73 1.73 1.27
C SER A 83 11.50 1.18 0.55
N LEU A 84 11.59 1.12 -0.78
CA LEU A 84 10.62 0.53 -1.68
C LEU A 84 11.24 -0.69 -2.38
N LYS A 85 10.46 -1.77 -2.48
CA LYS A 85 10.78 -2.96 -3.26
C LYS A 85 9.59 -3.34 -4.13
N ASN A 86 9.82 -3.56 -5.42
CA ASN A 86 8.82 -4.06 -6.35
C ASN A 86 9.06 -5.55 -6.58
N LEU A 87 8.13 -6.41 -6.14
CA LEU A 87 8.26 -7.86 -6.33
C LEU A 87 7.97 -8.29 -7.78
N GLY A 88 7.52 -7.38 -8.63
CA GLY A 88 7.20 -7.67 -10.02
C GLY A 88 8.41 -7.98 -10.90
N PHE A 89 9.58 -7.41 -10.61
CA PHE A 89 10.71 -7.44 -11.56
C PHE A 89 11.88 -8.32 -11.15
N ASN A 90 11.77 -9.09 -10.08
CA ASN A 90 12.85 -9.97 -9.60
C ASN A 90 14.20 -9.22 -9.40
N GLU A 91 14.15 -7.89 -9.26
CA GLU A 91 15.31 -7.06 -8.97
C GLU A 91 15.58 -7.17 -7.47
N ASN A 92 16.77 -7.64 -7.10
CA ASN A 92 17.21 -7.74 -5.70
C ASN A 92 17.49 -6.36 -5.06
N GLY A 93 17.15 -5.26 -5.73
CA GLY A 93 17.38 -3.90 -5.27
C GLY A 93 16.22 -3.36 -4.44
N LYS A 94 16.55 -2.68 -3.33
CA LYS A 94 15.66 -1.73 -2.67
C LYS A 94 15.98 -0.34 -3.24
N VAL A 95 14.96 0.42 -3.59
CA VAL A 95 15.08 1.82 -3.99
C VAL A 95 14.43 2.71 -2.95
N HIS A 96 14.64 4.02 -3.03
CA HIS A 96 13.95 4.95 -2.14
C HIS A 96 12.47 5.09 -2.57
N PHE A 97 11.53 5.30 -1.64
CA PHE A 97 10.09 5.38 -1.94
C PHE A 97 9.70 6.49 -2.94
N ARG A 98 10.54 7.52 -3.06
CA ARG A 98 10.40 8.59 -4.08
C ARG A 98 10.59 8.09 -5.52
N GLU A 99 11.11 6.88 -5.70
CA GLU A 99 11.30 6.26 -7.01
C GLU A 99 10.06 5.43 -7.45
N LEU A 100 8.95 5.49 -6.70
CA LEU A 100 7.73 4.73 -6.96
C LEU A 100 7.17 4.97 -8.37
N ASN A 101 7.19 6.20 -8.89
CA ASN A 101 6.77 6.50 -10.27
C ASN A 101 7.62 5.70 -11.28
N LYS A 102 8.95 5.65 -11.12
CA LYS A 102 9.82 4.85 -12.02
C LYS A 102 9.47 3.37 -11.97
N GLU A 103 9.18 2.85 -10.78
CA GLU A 103 8.74 1.46 -10.61
C GLU A 103 7.36 1.20 -11.23
N ILE A 104 6.44 2.16 -11.14
CA ILE A 104 5.14 2.11 -11.83
C ILE A 104 5.34 2.10 -13.36
N GLN A 105 6.22 2.95 -13.89
CA GLN A 105 6.50 3.01 -15.34
C GLN A 105 7.13 1.71 -15.84
N LYS A 106 8.01 1.07 -15.05
CA LYS A 106 8.51 -0.28 -15.36
C LYS A 106 7.36 -1.27 -15.51
N ILE A 107 6.39 -1.26 -14.59
CA ILE A 107 5.18 -2.12 -14.67
C ILE A 107 4.39 -1.82 -15.94
N ALA A 108 4.12 -0.54 -16.22
CA ALA A 108 3.34 -0.10 -17.38
C ALA A 108 3.96 -0.54 -18.71
N SER A 109 5.30 -0.58 -18.79
CA SER A 109 6.02 -1.04 -19.98
C SER A 109 6.00 -2.57 -20.20
N SER A 110 5.47 -3.35 -19.25
CA SER A 110 5.48 -4.81 -19.30
C SER A 110 4.20 -5.37 -19.96
N PRO A 111 4.31 -6.16 -21.05
CA PRO A 111 3.17 -6.58 -21.86
C PRO A 111 2.19 -7.56 -21.18
N TYR A 112 2.53 -8.13 -20.02
CA TYR A 112 1.74 -9.17 -19.35
C TYR A 112 1.04 -8.70 -18.06
N ARG A 113 0.95 -7.40 -17.81
CA ARG A 113 0.42 -6.84 -16.53
C ARG A 113 -0.89 -6.06 -16.67
N PHE A 114 -1.45 -6.05 -17.88
CA PHE A 114 -2.73 -5.44 -18.19
C PHE A 114 -3.88 -6.41 -17.87
N LEU A 115 -5.00 -5.86 -17.39
CA LEU A 115 -6.24 -6.62 -17.21
C LEU A 115 -6.87 -6.89 -18.58
N TYR A 116 -6.83 -8.15 -19.03
CA TYR A 116 -7.70 -8.72 -20.08
C TYR A 116 -8.08 -7.75 -21.23
N ASP A 117 -7.20 -7.63 -22.24
CA ASP A 117 -7.42 -6.85 -23.48
C ASP A 117 -7.80 -5.36 -23.28
N ARG A 118 -7.56 -4.79 -22.10
CA ARG A 118 -7.73 -3.35 -21.80
C ARG A 118 -6.39 -2.72 -21.46
N GLU A 119 -6.19 -1.47 -21.86
CA GLU A 119 -5.04 -0.64 -21.49
C GLU A 119 -5.13 -0.14 -20.02
N ILE A 120 -5.51 -1.03 -19.09
CA ILE A 120 -5.60 -0.75 -17.65
C ILE A 120 -4.71 -1.76 -16.92
N LEU A 121 -3.83 -1.28 -16.04
CA LEU A 121 -2.97 -2.16 -15.24
C LEU A 121 -3.78 -2.89 -14.17
N GLY A 122 -3.42 -4.14 -13.90
CA GLY A 122 -3.91 -4.87 -12.72
C GLY A 122 -3.62 -4.07 -11.44
N PRO A 123 -4.52 -4.04 -10.45
CA PRO A 123 -4.39 -3.18 -9.28
C PRO A 123 -3.10 -3.47 -8.51
N ALA A 124 -2.49 -2.41 -7.99
CA ALA A 124 -1.36 -2.50 -7.08
C ALA A 124 -1.84 -2.87 -5.67
N LEU A 125 -1.02 -3.67 -5.00
CA LEU A 125 -1.09 -3.88 -3.56
C LEU A 125 0.21 -3.36 -2.96
N ILE A 126 0.09 -2.38 -2.08
CA ILE A 126 1.21 -1.76 -1.37
C ILE A 126 1.20 -2.34 0.05
N HIS A 127 2.18 -3.18 0.35
CA HIS A 127 2.50 -3.61 1.70
C HIS A 127 3.25 -2.48 2.38
N PHE A 128 2.68 -1.90 3.42
CA PHE A 128 3.17 -0.71 4.07
C PHE A 128 3.51 -1.02 5.52
N TYR A 129 4.76 -0.75 5.90
CA TYR A 129 5.26 -0.93 7.26
C TYR A 129 6.22 0.20 7.61
N ILE A 130 6.13 0.72 8.83
CA ILE A 130 7.08 1.70 9.38
C ILE A 130 7.51 1.18 10.75
N GLU A 131 8.81 1.22 11.02
CA GLU A 131 9.33 0.77 12.32
C GLU A 131 8.91 1.71 13.45
N ASP A 132 8.66 1.12 14.62
CA ASP A 132 8.10 1.79 15.80
C ASP A 132 8.91 3.00 16.27
N GLN A 133 10.22 3.06 15.97
CA GLN A 133 11.05 4.19 16.37
C GLN A 133 10.82 5.46 15.54
N TYR A 134 10.14 5.38 14.39
CA TYR A 134 9.90 6.55 13.53
C TYR A 134 8.65 7.30 13.95
N PRO A 135 8.68 8.65 13.87
CA PRO A 135 7.52 9.47 14.17
C PRO A 135 6.44 9.35 13.08
N ILE A 136 5.19 9.68 13.42
CA ILE A 136 4.04 9.57 12.49
C ILE A 136 4.24 10.39 11.21
N GLU A 137 5.05 11.44 11.26
CA GLU A 137 5.39 12.31 10.14
C GLU A 137 5.98 11.53 8.97
N LEU A 138 6.82 10.52 9.23
CA LEU A 138 7.36 9.68 8.17
C LEU A 138 6.24 8.93 7.44
N THR A 139 5.28 8.38 8.19
CA THR A 139 4.08 7.74 7.62
C THR A 139 3.31 8.72 6.73
N LYS A 140 3.05 9.94 7.21
CA LYS A 140 2.35 10.98 6.44
C LYS A 140 3.09 11.36 5.17
N GLU A 141 4.41 11.53 5.24
CA GLU A 141 5.24 11.87 4.08
C GLU A 141 5.17 10.77 3.00
N ILE A 142 5.28 9.51 3.40
CA ILE A 142 5.25 8.40 2.45
C ILE A 142 3.84 8.21 1.86
N LEU A 143 2.80 8.28 2.68
CA LEU A 143 1.41 8.22 2.18
C LEU A 143 1.12 9.35 1.19
N ARG A 144 1.62 10.56 1.45
CA ARG A 144 1.53 11.69 0.53
C ARG A 144 2.25 11.41 -0.78
N GLU A 145 3.46 10.86 -0.74
CA GLU A 145 4.18 10.47 -1.97
C GLU A 145 3.46 9.38 -2.76
N ILE A 146 2.87 8.38 -2.11
CA ILE A 146 2.05 7.37 -2.77
C ILE A 146 0.89 8.03 -3.52
N ILE A 147 0.11 8.88 -2.84
CA ILE A 147 -1.03 9.57 -3.46
C ILE A 147 -0.55 10.39 -4.68
N VAL A 148 0.46 11.23 -4.50
CA VAL A 148 0.93 12.14 -5.55
C VAL A 148 1.44 11.38 -6.77
N GLN A 149 2.26 10.34 -6.57
CA GLN A 149 2.87 9.61 -7.68
C GLN A 149 1.87 8.74 -8.44
N PHE A 150 0.86 8.14 -7.77
CA PHE A 150 -0.21 7.42 -8.47
C PHE A 150 -1.14 8.37 -9.23
N GLU A 151 -1.48 9.52 -8.66
CA GLU A 151 -2.30 10.54 -9.34
C GLU A 151 -1.57 11.14 -10.54
N GLU A 152 -0.27 11.40 -10.44
CA GLU A 152 0.56 11.85 -11.56
C GLU A 152 0.48 10.84 -12.73
N VAL A 153 0.75 9.56 -12.47
CA VAL A 153 0.67 8.51 -13.51
C VAL A 153 -0.74 8.39 -14.10
N ASN A 154 -1.78 8.38 -13.26
CA ASN A 154 -3.17 8.29 -13.74
C ASN A 154 -3.59 9.53 -14.53
N SER A 155 -3.03 10.71 -14.25
CA SER A 155 -3.28 11.92 -15.03
C SER A 155 -2.65 11.87 -16.43
N GLU A 156 -1.48 11.23 -16.56
CA GLU A 156 -0.76 11.09 -17.83
C GLU A 156 -1.32 9.97 -18.71
N MET A 157 -1.65 8.81 -18.11
CA MET A 157 -1.99 7.59 -18.83
C MET A 157 -3.51 7.36 -18.97
N GLY A 158 -4.33 8.18 -18.31
CA GLY A 158 -5.78 8.08 -18.29
C GLY A 158 -6.34 7.78 -16.90
N SER A 159 -7.49 8.38 -16.57
CA SER A 159 -8.11 8.21 -15.26
C SER A 159 -8.32 6.73 -14.92
N ASP A 160 -7.92 6.31 -13.73
CA ASP A 160 -7.93 4.92 -13.24
C ASP A 160 -6.99 3.93 -13.96
N PHE A 161 -6.00 4.41 -14.71
CA PHE A 161 -5.02 3.55 -15.39
C PHE A 161 -4.37 2.53 -14.44
N PHE A 162 -4.06 2.93 -13.21
CA PHE A 162 -3.46 2.08 -12.19
C PHE A 162 -4.08 2.34 -10.81
N LYS A 163 -5.04 1.50 -10.43
CA LYS A 163 -5.61 1.50 -9.08
C LYS A 163 -4.63 0.89 -8.09
N TYR A 164 -4.68 1.34 -6.84
CA TYR A 164 -3.86 0.78 -5.77
C TYR A 164 -4.67 0.59 -4.48
N HIS A 165 -4.16 -0.31 -3.65
CA HIS A 165 -4.67 -0.57 -2.31
C HIS A 165 -3.49 -0.63 -1.33
N ILE A 166 -3.65 -0.02 -0.16
CA ILE A 166 -2.62 -0.05 0.90
C ILE A 166 -3.03 -1.05 1.98
N LEU A 167 -2.15 -2.02 2.22
CA LEU A 167 -2.19 -2.93 3.35
C LEU A 167 -1.19 -2.42 4.40
N PHE A 168 -1.71 -2.00 5.56
CA PHE A 168 -0.89 -1.63 6.72
C PHE A 168 -0.55 -2.89 7.51
N GLU A 169 0.74 -3.17 7.64
CA GLU A 169 1.24 -4.38 8.28
C GLU A 169 1.91 -4.07 9.62
N GLY A 170 1.87 -5.04 10.55
CA GLY A 170 2.63 -5.00 11.81
C GLY A 170 4.04 -5.58 11.70
N TYR A 171 4.40 -6.13 10.55
CA TYR A 171 5.73 -6.63 10.23
C TYR A 171 6.00 -6.39 8.73
N SER A 172 7.26 -6.33 8.32
CA SER A 172 7.58 -6.17 6.89
C SER A 172 7.83 -7.50 6.21
N MET A 173 7.22 -7.70 5.04
CA MET A 173 7.55 -8.84 4.17
C MET A 173 9.00 -8.82 3.66
N MET A 174 9.74 -7.70 3.82
CA MET A 174 11.17 -7.68 3.50
C MET A 174 12.03 -8.46 4.51
N ASP A 175 11.49 -8.79 5.69
CA ASP A 175 12.20 -9.50 6.75
C ASP A 175 12.02 -11.01 6.70
N ILE A 176 11.07 -11.49 5.90
CA ILE A 176 10.84 -12.91 5.71
C ILE A 176 11.94 -13.45 4.78
N PRO A 177 12.83 -14.34 5.25
CA PRO A 177 13.82 -14.95 4.39
C PRO A 177 13.11 -15.76 3.30
N PRO A 178 13.70 -15.85 2.08
CA PRO A 178 13.15 -16.73 1.06
C PRO A 178 13.03 -18.14 1.64
N PRO A 179 11.98 -18.89 1.25
CA PRO A 179 11.81 -20.25 1.73
C PRO A 179 13.08 -21.05 1.46
N PRO A 180 13.49 -21.94 2.38
CA PRO A 180 14.66 -22.76 2.18
C PRO A 180 14.51 -23.53 0.85
N PRO A 181 15.61 -23.69 0.08
CA PRO A 181 15.57 -24.44 -1.15
C PRO A 181 15.04 -25.86 -0.89
N PRO A 182 14.30 -26.45 -1.85
CA PRO A 182 13.86 -27.84 -1.72
C PRO A 182 15.09 -28.71 -1.45
N ILE A 183 15.07 -29.46 -0.34
CA ILE A 183 16.10 -30.47 -0.07
C ILE A 183 16.03 -31.44 -1.24
N GLY A 184 17.08 -31.43 -2.06
CA GLY A 184 17.13 -32.20 -3.30
C GLY A 184 16.65 -33.63 -3.06
N GLY A 185 15.57 -34.01 -3.75
CA GLY A 185 15.22 -35.40 -3.91
C GLY A 185 16.35 -36.05 -4.68
N GLY A 186 17.28 -36.65 -3.94
CA GLY A 186 18.29 -37.54 -4.50
C GLY A 186 17.57 -38.66 -5.23
N LEU A 187 17.73 -38.68 -6.55
CA LEU A 187 17.65 -39.88 -7.37
C LEU A 187 19.08 -40.25 -7.78
#